data_AF-A0A0D3A6K2-F1
#
_entry.id   AF-A0A0D3A6K2-F1
#
_cell.length_a   1.000
_cell.length_b   1.000
_cell.length_c   1.000
_cell.angle_alpha   90.00
_cell.angle_beta   90.00
_cell.angle_gamma   90.00
#
_symmetry.space_group_name_H-M   'P 1'
#
loop_
_entity.id
_entity.type
_entity.pdbx_description
1 polymer ?
#
loop_
_entity_poly.entity_id
_entity_poly.type
_entity_poly.pdbx_seq_one_letter_code
_entity_poly.pdbx_strand_id
1 'polypeptide(L)'
;MSTVESSKPKIITGSCGYVLEDVPHLSDYLPALPTYHNPLQDNPAYSVVKQYFVDADDTVPQKIVVHKDGPRGIHFRRAGPRQKVYFESDEVHACIVTCGGLCPGLNTVIREIVSSLSYMYGVKRILGIDGGYRGFYARNTVSLDSKVVNDIHKRGGTILGTSRGGHDTTKIVDSIQDRGINQVYIIGGDGTQRGASVIFEEVRRRGLKVAVVGIPKTIDNDIPVIDKSFGFDTAVEEAQRAINAAHVEAESIENGIGVVKLMGRFSGFIAMYATLASRDVDCCLIPESPFYLEGEGGLFEYIEKRLKESGHMVLVIAEGAGQDLMSKSMESVTLKDASGNKLLNDVGLWLSQSIKDHFNQKKMVMNLKYIDPTYMIRAVPSNASDNVYCTLLAQSAVHGAMAGYTGYVSGLVNGRQTYIPFYRITEKQNHVVITDRMWARLLSSTNQPSFLSPKDVSDDKEKLMSALLDDGNCNGPVDVPPVTKEITK
;
A
#
# COMPACT_ATOMS: atom_id res chain seq x y z
N MET A 1 30.59 0.28 3.53
CA MET A 1 29.31 0.30 2.79
C MET A 1 29.64 0.64 1.36
N SER A 2 29.80 -0.36 0.49
CA SER A 2 29.89 -0.10 -0.95
C SER A 2 28.50 0.34 -1.40
N THR A 3 28.40 1.55 -1.94
CA THR A 3 27.20 2.02 -2.65
C THR A 3 26.97 1.08 -3.83
N VAL A 4 25.97 0.20 -3.71
CA VAL A 4 25.42 -0.54 -4.84
C VAL A 4 24.87 0.53 -5.79
N GLU A 5 25.51 0.74 -6.94
CA GLU A 5 24.92 1.56 -8.00
C GLU A 5 23.57 0.96 -8.36
N SER A 6 22.48 1.63 -7.96
CA SER A 6 21.14 1.23 -8.40
C SER A 6 21.09 1.31 -9.92
N SER A 7 20.55 0.29 -10.60
CA SER A 7 20.32 0.41 -12.04
C SER A 7 19.57 1.67 -12.38
N LYS A 8 19.99 2.31 -13.47
CA LYS A 8 19.21 3.37 -14.11
C LYS A 8 17.79 2.84 -14.43
N PRO A 9 16.74 3.63 -14.15
CA PRO A 9 15.38 3.28 -14.54
C PRO A 9 15.25 2.98 -16.05
N LYS A 10 14.46 1.96 -16.40
CA LYS A 10 14.14 1.63 -17.79
C LYS A 10 12.99 2.53 -18.28
N ILE A 11 13.36 3.67 -18.86
CA ILE A 11 12.40 4.67 -19.32
C ILE A 11 12.35 4.68 -20.85
N ILE A 12 11.14 4.58 -21.41
CA ILE A 12 10.89 4.68 -22.85
C ILE A 12 9.99 5.90 -23.09
N THR A 13 10.47 6.85 -23.89
CA THR A 13 9.70 8.05 -24.25
C THR A 13 9.02 7.90 -25.61
N GLY A 14 7.91 8.58 -25.79
CA GLY A 14 7.13 8.58 -27.04
C GLY A 14 6.56 9.96 -27.36
N SER A 15 5.75 10.01 -28.42
CA SER A 15 5.10 11.26 -28.86
C SER A 15 4.16 11.82 -27.78
N CYS A 16 3.89 13.13 -27.86
CA CYS A 16 2.96 13.83 -26.96
C CYS A 16 3.26 13.65 -25.47
N GLY A 17 4.55 13.60 -25.09
CA GLY A 17 4.96 13.47 -23.69
C GLY A 17 4.61 12.12 -23.06
N TYR A 18 4.48 11.07 -23.86
CA TYR A 18 4.35 9.69 -23.38
C TYR A 18 5.64 9.22 -22.73
N VAL A 19 5.54 8.67 -21.53
CA VAL A 19 6.68 8.10 -20.78
C VAL A 19 6.25 6.75 -20.22
N LEU A 20 6.82 5.67 -20.72
CA LEU A 20 6.69 4.35 -20.11
C LEU A 20 7.83 4.16 -19.11
N GLU A 21 7.48 4.11 -17.83
CA GLU A 21 8.36 3.64 -16.77
C GLU A 21 8.27 2.12 -16.74
N ASP A 22 9.13 1.48 -17.52
CA ASP A 22 9.10 0.04 -17.75
C ASP A 22 9.80 -0.74 -16.64
N VAL A 23 9.48 -2.03 -16.56
CA VAL A 23 10.07 -2.97 -15.62
C VAL A 23 11.21 -3.76 -16.28
N PRO A 24 12.23 -4.15 -15.51
CA PRO A 24 13.29 -5.03 -16.01
C PRO A 24 12.74 -6.38 -16.52
N HIS A 25 13.42 -6.91 -17.52
CA HIS A 25 13.18 -8.23 -18.06
C HIS A 25 14.48 -9.04 -18.00
N LEU A 26 14.41 -10.36 -17.80
CA LEU A 26 15.60 -11.22 -17.69
C LEU A 26 16.53 -11.08 -18.92
N SER A 27 15.96 -10.88 -20.11
CA SER A 27 16.72 -10.67 -21.35
C SER A 27 17.49 -9.36 -21.40
N ASP A 28 17.22 -8.41 -20.50
CA ASP A 28 17.94 -7.14 -20.44
C ASP A 28 19.39 -7.35 -19.96
N TYR A 29 19.67 -8.45 -19.24
CA TYR A 29 21.00 -8.75 -18.67
C TYR A 29 21.46 -10.21 -18.80
N LEU A 30 20.60 -11.11 -19.29
CA LEU A 30 20.98 -12.49 -19.62
C LEU A 30 20.89 -12.70 -21.15
N PRO A 31 22.02 -12.93 -21.84
CA PRO A 31 22.01 -13.15 -23.27
C PRO A 31 21.43 -14.54 -23.61
N ALA A 32 20.80 -14.66 -24.78
CA ALA A 32 20.35 -15.92 -25.37
C ALA A 32 19.41 -16.78 -24.50
N LEU A 33 18.48 -16.14 -23.76
CA LEU A 33 17.44 -16.88 -23.03
C LEU A 33 16.49 -17.61 -23.99
N PRO A 34 16.23 -18.91 -23.76
CA PRO A 34 15.21 -19.63 -24.50
C PRO A 34 13.81 -19.07 -24.20
N THR A 35 12.93 -19.13 -25.19
CA THR A 35 11.52 -18.77 -25.05
C THR A 35 10.65 -19.96 -25.37
N TYR A 36 9.57 -20.14 -24.62
CA TYR A 36 8.65 -21.26 -24.76
C TYR A 36 7.23 -20.73 -25.04
N HIS A 37 6.39 -21.56 -25.66
CA HIS A 37 4.97 -21.26 -25.77
C HIS A 37 4.34 -21.28 -24.38
N ASN A 38 3.47 -20.30 -24.10
CA ASN A 38 2.76 -20.27 -22.84
C ASN A 38 1.77 -21.47 -22.77
N PRO A 39 1.84 -22.34 -21.75
CA PRO A 39 0.97 -23.53 -21.63
C PRO A 39 -0.52 -23.19 -21.57
N LEU A 40 -0.88 -21.94 -21.29
CA LEU A 40 -2.27 -21.48 -21.30
C LEU A 40 -2.90 -21.43 -22.69
N GLN A 41 -2.10 -21.47 -23.76
CA GLN A 41 -2.61 -21.54 -25.13
C GLN A 41 -3.31 -22.86 -25.40
N ASP A 42 -2.78 -23.96 -24.84
CA ASP A 42 -3.27 -25.32 -25.08
C ASP A 42 -4.23 -25.79 -23.98
N ASN A 43 -4.41 -25.00 -22.93
CA ASN A 43 -5.29 -25.35 -21.82
C ASN A 43 -6.77 -25.21 -22.22
N PRO A 44 -7.58 -26.29 -22.16
CA PRO A 44 -8.99 -26.26 -22.57
C PRO A 44 -9.85 -25.22 -21.86
N ALA A 45 -9.49 -24.83 -20.63
CA ALA A 45 -10.24 -23.83 -19.86
C ALA A 45 -9.97 -22.40 -20.34
N TYR A 46 -8.78 -22.13 -20.89
CA TYR A 46 -8.35 -20.78 -21.26
C TYR A 46 -8.33 -20.54 -22.77
N SER A 47 -8.15 -21.58 -23.58
CA SER A 47 -8.07 -21.50 -25.04
C SER A 47 -9.34 -20.98 -25.71
N VAL A 48 -10.50 -21.11 -25.04
CA VAL A 48 -11.79 -20.56 -25.50
C VAL A 48 -11.92 -19.04 -25.30
N VAL A 49 -11.06 -18.43 -24.49
CA VAL A 49 -11.13 -16.99 -24.15
C VAL A 49 -10.34 -16.18 -25.18
N LYS A 50 -11.05 -15.59 -26.15
CA LYS A 50 -10.48 -14.88 -27.32
C LYS A 50 -9.49 -13.74 -27.00
N GLN A 51 -9.58 -13.13 -25.81
CA GLN A 51 -8.74 -11.99 -25.39
C GLN A 51 -7.98 -12.28 -24.10
N TYR A 52 -7.54 -13.53 -23.92
CA TYR A 52 -6.88 -13.92 -22.68
C TYR A 52 -5.46 -13.35 -22.56
N PHE A 53 -4.70 -13.35 -23.66
CA PHE A 53 -3.33 -12.85 -23.70
C PHE A 53 -3.29 -11.33 -23.81
N VAL A 54 -2.32 -10.73 -23.11
CA VAL A 54 -2.06 -9.29 -23.12
C VAL A 54 -0.90 -8.99 -24.06
N ASP A 55 -1.06 -7.94 -24.88
CA ASP A 55 -0.01 -7.49 -25.78
C ASP A 55 1.22 -7.03 -24.98
N ALA A 56 2.41 -7.19 -25.56
CA ALA A 56 3.61 -6.68 -24.93
C ALA A 56 3.50 -5.16 -24.78
N ASP A 57 3.03 -4.44 -25.80
CA ASP A 57 3.01 -2.98 -25.87
C ASP A 57 1.82 -2.33 -25.16
N ASP A 58 0.91 -3.13 -24.59
CA ASP A 58 -0.19 -2.62 -23.78
C ASP A 58 0.33 -1.88 -22.54
N THR A 59 -0.02 -0.60 -22.43
CA THR A 59 0.31 0.23 -21.27
C THR A 59 -0.92 0.88 -20.65
N VAL A 60 -0.81 1.17 -19.35
CA VAL A 60 -1.85 1.75 -18.52
C VAL A 60 -1.36 3.13 -18.05
N PRO A 61 -2.08 4.21 -18.35
CA PRO A 61 -1.70 5.55 -17.91
C PRO A 61 -1.80 5.67 -16.39
N GLN A 62 -0.86 6.39 -15.77
CA GLN A 62 -0.93 6.78 -14.36
C GLN A 62 -2.05 7.80 -14.15
N LYS A 63 -2.20 8.75 -15.07
CA LYS A 63 -3.19 9.83 -15.00
C LYS A 63 -4.14 9.73 -16.19
N ILE A 64 -5.42 9.44 -15.93
CA ILE A 64 -6.46 9.36 -16.96
C ILE A 64 -7.20 10.68 -17.18
N VAL A 65 -7.07 11.63 -16.24
CA VAL A 65 -7.62 12.99 -16.37
C VAL A 65 -6.53 13.90 -16.92
N VAL A 66 -6.65 14.25 -18.20
CA VAL A 66 -5.68 15.08 -18.93
C VAL A 66 -6.41 16.17 -19.73
N HIS A 67 -5.71 17.26 -20.03
CA HIS A 67 -6.18 18.27 -20.97
C HIS A 67 -5.95 17.80 -22.41
N LYS A 68 -6.74 18.33 -23.36
CA LYS A 68 -6.69 17.96 -24.78
C LYS A 68 -5.27 18.02 -25.36
N ASP A 69 -4.55 19.10 -25.06
CA ASP A 69 -3.21 19.36 -25.59
C ASP A 69 -2.10 19.14 -24.54
N GLY A 70 -2.44 18.49 -23.42
CA GLY A 70 -1.51 18.17 -22.35
C GLY A 70 -0.68 16.91 -22.65
N PRO A 71 0.46 16.72 -21.95
CA PRO A 71 1.26 15.51 -22.10
C PRO A 71 0.46 14.28 -21.65
N ARG A 72 0.68 13.15 -22.32
CA ARG A 72 0.11 11.85 -21.92
C ARG A 72 0.66 11.37 -20.57
N GLY A 73 1.90 11.74 -20.26
CA GLY A 73 2.51 11.50 -18.97
C GLY A 73 2.99 10.07 -18.80
N ILE A 74 3.04 9.63 -17.54
CA ILE A 74 3.61 8.34 -17.14
C ILE A 74 2.62 7.20 -17.41
N HIS A 75 3.13 6.11 -17.93
CA HIS A 75 2.45 4.86 -18.18
C HIS A 75 3.22 3.69 -17.57
N PHE A 76 2.49 2.64 -17.22
CA PHE A 76 3.04 1.37 -16.71
C PHE A 76 2.63 0.21 -17.62
N ARG A 77 3.45 -0.83 -17.68
CA ARG A 77 3.14 -2.00 -18.50
C ARG A 77 1.93 -2.75 -17.94
N ARG A 78 0.98 -3.12 -18.81
CA ARG A 78 -0.21 -3.88 -18.41
C ARG A 78 0.17 -5.30 -18.01
N ALA A 79 -0.28 -5.74 -16.84
CA ALA A 79 -0.03 -7.10 -16.37
C ALA A 79 -0.97 -8.11 -17.05
N GLY A 80 -0.53 -9.37 -17.13
CA GLY A 80 -1.31 -10.48 -17.67
C GLY A 80 -0.47 -11.51 -18.42
N PRO A 81 -1.08 -12.62 -18.85
CA PRO A 81 -0.37 -13.70 -19.52
C PRO A 81 0.18 -13.23 -20.87
N ARG A 82 1.42 -13.60 -21.17
CA ARG A 82 2.08 -13.35 -22.46
C ARG A 82 2.08 -14.61 -23.32
N GLN A 83 2.12 -14.46 -24.64
CA GLN A 83 2.17 -15.60 -25.55
C GLN A 83 3.43 -16.45 -25.35
N LYS A 84 4.56 -15.81 -25.03
CA LYS A 84 5.82 -16.48 -24.73
C LYS A 84 6.15 -16.39 -23.26
N VAL A 85 6.74 -17.45 -22.72
CA VAL A 85 7.29 -17.53 -21.37
C VAL A 85 8.79 -17.83 -21.42
N TYR A 86 9.50 -17.47 -20.35
CA TYR A 86 10.96 -17.64 -20.22
C TYR A 86 11.33 -18.69 -19.16
N PHE A 87 10.29 -19.34 -18.61
CA PHE A 87 10.40 -20.45 -17.70
C PHE A 87 9.56 -21.63 -18.18
N GLU A 88 10.16 -22.81 -18.31
CA GLU A 88 9.42 -24.07 -18.42
C GLU A 88 8.86 -24.52 -17.06
N SER A 89 7.70 -25.17 -17.08
CA SER A 89 7.00 -25.62 -15.87
C SER A 89 7.87 -26.47 -14.93
N ASP A 90 8.65 -27.40 -15.50
CA ASP A 90 9.48 -28.35 -14.75
C ASP A 90 10.80 -27.72 -14.26
N GLU A 91 11.27 -26.61 -14.86
CA GLU A 91 12.47 -25.90 -14.38
C GLU A 91 12.15 -24.95 -13.23
N VAL A 92 10.89 -24.50 -13.07
CA VAL A 92 10.51 -23.55 -12.04
C VAL A 92 10.66 -24.15 -10.64
N HIS A 93 11.40 -23.44 -9.81
CA HIS A 93 11.45 -23.63 -8.37
C HIS A 93 11.12 -22.29 -7.70
N ALA A 94 9.86 -22.16 -7.30
CA ALA A 94 9.32 -20.92 -6.76
C ALA A 94 9.40 -20.88 -5.23
N CYS A 95 9.63 -19.70 -4.65
CA CYS A 95 9.43 -19.47 -3.23
C CYS A 95 8.53 -18.27 -2.94
N ILE A 96 7.79 -18.35 -1.83
CA ILE A 96 6.89 -17.31 -1.34
C ILE A 96 7.31 -16.93 0.06
N VAL A 97 7.39 -15.63 0.36
CA VAL A 97 7.70 -15.12 1.71
C VAL A 97 6.74 -14.00 2.10
N THR A 98 6.27 -14.03 3.35
CA THR A 98 5.46 -12.95 3.96
C THR A 98 6.23 -12.21 5.05
N CYS A 99 6.30 -10.89 4.94
CA CYS A 99 7.05 -10.02 5.84
C CYS A 99 6.20 -8.89 6.45
N GLY A 100 6.60 -8.40 7.63
CA GLY A 100 5.97 -7.28 8.33
C GLY A 100 4.68 -7.66 9.08
N GLY A 101 3.84 -6.68 9.37
CA GLY A 101 2.59 -6.90 10.11
C GLY A 101 1.49 -7.57 9.27
N LEU A 102 0.55 -8.25 9.94
CA LEU A 102 -0.56 -8.94 9.30
C LEU A 102 -1.47 -8.00 8.51
N CYS A 103 -2.15 -8.55 7.52
CA CYS A 103 -3.12 -7.89 6.65
C CYS A 103 -4.14 -8.94 6.21
N PRO A 104 -5.45 -8.65 6.18
CA PRO A 104 -6.42 -9.53 5.53
C PRO A 104 -6.02 -9.82 4.08
N GLY A 105 -6.19 -11.06 3.63
CA GLY A 105 -5.84 -11.47 2.26
C GLY A 105 -4.45 -12.06 2.06
N LEU A 106 -3.57 -12.05 3.07
CA LEU A 106 -2.24 -12.68 2.99
C LEU A 106 -2.31 -14.15 2.55
N ASN A 107 -3.17 -14.96 3.20
CA ASN A 107 -3.37 -16.36 2.81
C ASN A 107 -4.02 -16.50 1.44
N THR A 108 -4.89 -15.57 1.04
CA THR A 108 -5.48 -15.57 -0.31
C THR A 108 -4.39 -15.36 -1.36
N VAL A 109 -3.51 -14.37 -1.19
CA VAL A 109 -2.37 -14.15 -2.10
C VAL A 109 -1.49 -15.40 -2.19
N ILE A 110 -1.11 -16.01 -1.05
CA ILE A 110 -0.31 -17.25 -1.05
C ILE A 110 -1.02 -18.36 -1.84
N ARG A 111 -2.31 -18.59 -1.57
CA ARG A 111 -3.11 -19.61 -2.23
C ARG A 111 -3.15 -19.39 -3.74
N GLU A 112 -3.40 -18.16 -4.17
CA GLU A 112 -3.58 -17.83 -5.58
C GLU A 112 -2.26 -17.90 -6.34
N ILE A 113 -1.11 -17.54 -5.73
CA ILE A 113 0.21 -17.78 -6.34
C ILE A 113 0.43 -19.29 -6.55
N VAL A 114 0.22 -20.10 -5.51
CA VAL A 114 0.42 -21.55 -5.59
C VAL A 114 -0.54 -22.19 -6.61
N SER A 115 -1.80 -21.77 -6.61
CA SER A 115 -2.82 -22.27 -7.53
C SER A 115 -2.53 -21.87 -8.97
N SER A 116 -2.09 -20.63 -9.22
CA SER A 116 -1.69 -20.18 -10.54
C SER A 116 -0.46 -20.92 -11.05
N LEU A 117 0.60 -21.01 -10.24
CA LEU A 117 1.79 -21.78 -10.62
C LEU A 117 1.46 -23.24 -10.94
N SER A 118 0.66 -23.90 -10.10
CA SER A 118 0.35 -25.32 -10.23
C SER A 118 -0.65 -25.62 -11.36
N TYR A 119 -1.82 -24.97 -11.36
CA TYR A 119 -2.90 -25.31 -12.30
C TYR A 119 -2.77 -24.61 -13.66
N MET A 120 -2.27 -23.38 -13.69
CA MET A 120 -2.14 -22.60 -14.93
C MET A 120 -0.84 -22.95 -15.63
N TYR A 121 0.25 -23.07 -14.87
CA TYR A 121 1.59 -23.26 -15.42
C TYR A 121 2.21 -24.63 -15.15
N GLY A 122 1.53 -25.56 -14.48
CA GLY A 122 2.05 -26.93 -14.28
C GLY A 122 3.27 -27.03 -13.34
N VAL A 123 3.61 -25.98 -12.61
CA VAL A 123 4.76 -25.92 -11.71
C VAL A 123 4.52 -26.81 -10.48
N LYS A 124 5.50 -27.66 -10.16
CA LYS A 124 5.40 -28.64 -9.05
C LYS A 124 6.25 -28.29 -7.84
N ARG A 125 7.28 -27.46 -8.00
CA ARG A 125 8.24 -27.14 -6.93
C ARG A 125 7.98 -25.74 -6.39
N ILE A 126 7.16 -25.66 -5.36
CA ILE A 126 6.79 -24.38 -4.72
C ILE A 126 7.07 -24.48 -3.21
N LEU A 127 7.79 -23.51 -2.68
CA LEU A 127 8.20 -23.45 -1.28
C LEU A 127 7.69 -22.18 -0.60
N GLY A 128 7.40 -22.28 0.68
CA GLY A 128 7.18 -21.15 1.58
C GLY A 128 8.42 -20.93 2.46
N ILE A 129 8.81 -19.67 2.64
CA ILE A 129 9.87 -19.27 3.58
C ILE A 129 9.22 -18.93 4.92
N ASP A 130 9.52 -19.71 5.97
CA ASP A 130 8.96 -19.52 7.31
C ASP A 130 9.53 -18.26 8.00
N GLY A 131 8.64 -17.39 8.49
CA GLY A 131 9.02 -16.31 9.40
C GLY A 131 9.78 -15.15 8.76
N GLY A 132 9.36 -14.73 7.56
CA GLY A 132 9.88 -13.53 6.87
C GLY A 132 11.30 -13.68 6.33
N TYR A 133 12.01 -12.56 6.12
CA TYR A 133 13.34 -12.57 5.50
C TYR A 133 14.39 -13.42 6.23
N ARG A 134 14.31 -13.47 7.56
CA ARG A 134 15.21 -14.32 8.37
C ARG A 134 15.03 -15.81 8.04
N GLY A 135 13.88 -16.20 7.52
CA GLY A 135 13.59 -17.58 7.13
C GLY A 135 14.50 -18.12 6.03
N PHE A 136 15.05 -17.26 5.17
CA PHE A 136 15.94 -17.70 4.09
C PHE A 136 17.20 -18.41 4.63
N TYR A 137 17.74 -17.97 5.76
CA TYR A 137 19.03 -18.45 6.27
C TYR A 137 18.99 -19.01 7.70
N ALA A 138 17.86 -18.95 8.39
CA ALA A 138 17.75 -19.41 9.78
C ALA A 138 16.61 -20.40 10.04
N ARG A 139 15.81 -20.77 9.03
CA ARG A 139 14.65 -21.64 9.18
C ARG A 139 14.51 -22.63 8.03
N ASN A 140 13.67 -23.63 8.27
CA ASN A 140 13.27 -24.59 7.25
C ASN A 140 12.22 -23.98 6.32
N THR A 141 12.10 -24.57 5.14
CA THR A 141 11.06 -24.22 4.16
C THR A 141 9.84 -25.10 4.34
N VAL A 142 8.68 -24.56 4.00
CA VAL A 142 7.41 -25.28 3.95
C VAL A 142 7.13 -25.69 2.51
N SER A 143 6.86 -26.96 2.23
CA SER A 143 6.41 -27.38 0.90
C SER A 143 4.99 -26.88 0.66
N LEU A 144 4.75 -26.21 -0.46
CA LEU A 144 3.43 -25.69 -0.84
C LEU A 144 2.91 -26.43 -2.05
N ASP A 145 1.73 -27.02 -1.93
CA ASP A 145 0.96 -27.58 -3.03
C ASP A 145 -0.51 -27.15 -2.91
N SER A 146 -1.32 -27.51 -3.90
CA SER A 146 -2.73 -27.16 -3.93
C SER A 146 -3.55 -27.73 -2.77
N LYS A 147 -3.11 -28.83 -2.14
CA LYS A 147 -3.75 -29.41 -0.96
C LYS A 147 -3.39 -28.62 0.29
N VAL A 148 -2.12 -28.24 0.46
CA VAL A 148 -1.63 -27.43 1.58
C VAL A 148 -2.28 -26.05 1.61
N VAL A 149 -2.43 -25.42 0.45
CA VAL A 149 -3.10 -24.11 0.36
C VAL A 149 -4.61 -24.20 0.21
N ASN A 150 -5.19 -25.40 0.28
CA ASN A 150 -6.63 -25.53 0.25
C ASN A 150 -7.24 -24.82 1.49
N ASP A 151 -8.32 -24.09 1.28
CA ASP A 151 -9.06 -23.36 2.33
C ASP A 151 -8.30 -22.29 3.13
N ILE A 152 -7.01 -22.04 2.92
CA ILE A 152 -6.27 -21.05 3.72
C ILE A 152 -6.81 -19.62 3.55
N HIS A 153 -7.43 -19.31 2.40
CA HIS A 153 -8.10 -18.04 2.13
C HIS A 153 -9.27 -17.74 3.07
N LYS A 154 -9.84 -18.77 3.73
CA LYS A 154 -10.90 -18.62 4.74
C LYS A 154 -10.37 -18.21 6.11
N ARG A 155 -9.05 -18.13 6.27
CA ARG A 155 -8.36 -17.83 7.53
C ARG A 155 -7.60 -16.51 7.40
N GLY A 156 -7.68 -15.66 8.42
CA GLY A 156 -6.78 -14.51 8.50
C GLY A 156 -5.34 -14.91 8.87
N GLY A 157 -4.46 -13.91 8.91
CA GLY A 157 -3.03 -14.13 9.14
C GLY A 157 -2.29 -14.73 7.92
N THR A 158 -1.17 -15.43 8.18
CA THR A 158 -0.36 -16.10 7.15
C THR A 158 0.07 -17.49 7.64
N ILE A 159 -0.08 -18.50 6.79
CA ILE A 159 0.41 -19.87 7.09
C ILE A 159 1.94 -19.98 7.12
N LEU A 160 2.65 -18.99 6.55
CA LEU A 160 4.12 -18.97 6.51
C LEU A 160 4.75 -18.28 7.73
N GLY A 161 3.92 -17.75 8.63
CA GLY A 161 4.40 -16.82 9.64
C GLY A 161 4.95 -15.52 9.02
N THR A 162 5.33 -14.57 9.86
CA THR A 162 5.92 -13.30 9.40
C THR A 162 6.88 -12.76 10.46
N SER A 163 7.81 -11.91 10.04
CA SER A 163 8.70 -11.18 10.95
C SER A 163 8.90 -9.75 10.52
N ARG A 164 9.31 -8.91 11.47
CA ARG A 164 9.93 -7.61 11.22
C ARG A 164 11.45 -7.78 11.23
N GLY A 165 12.15 -6.99 10.41
CA GLY A 165 13.62 -7.04 10.26
C GLY A 165 14.14 -8.34 9.63
N GLY A 166 15.43 -8.63 9.86
CA GLY A 166 16.08 -9.86 9.41
C GLY A 166 16.52 -9.86 7.94
N HIS A 167 16.52 -8.71 7.27
CA HIS A 167 17.03 -8.58 5.91
C HIS A 167 18.56 -8.63 5.90
N ASP A 168 19.11 -9.60 5.17
CA ASP A 168 20.54 -9.76 4.91
C ASP A 168 20.68 -10.20 3.45
N THR A 169 20.97 -9.23 2.57
CA THR A 169 20.91 -9.43 1.11
C THR A 169 21.78 -10.60 0.66
N THR A 170 23.03 -10.66 1.15
CA THR A 170 23.98 -11.71 0.77
C THR A 170 23.44 -13.07 1.16
N LYS A 171 23.04 -13.27 2.42
CA LYS A 171 22.51 -14.56 2.89
C LYS A 171 21.21 -14.96 2.20
N ILE A 172 20.35 -13.99 1.87
CA ILE A 172 19.11 -14.26 1.15
C ILE A 172 19.41 -14.74 -0.26
N VAL A 173 20.29 -14.04 -1.00
CA VAL A 173 20.63 -14.41 -2.38
C VAL A 173 21.46 -15.69 -2.44
N ASP A 174 22.34 -15.94 -1.46
CA ASP A 174 23.03 -17.22 -1.30
C ASP A 174 22.03 -18.36 -1.12
N SER A 175 21.05 -18.20 -0.23
CA SER A 175 19.99 -19.21 -0.02
C SER A 175 19.14 -19.44 -1.28
N ILE A 176 18.82 -18.38 -2.04
CA ILE A 176 18.13 -18.49 -3.33
C ILE A 176 18.96 -19.34 -4.30
N GLN A 177 20.25 -19.05 -4.41
CA GLN A 177 21.17 -19.73 -5.33
C GLN A 177 21.41 -21.19 -4.91
N ASP A 178 21.73 -21.45 -3.65
CA ASP A 178 22.03 -22.78 -3.11
C ASP A 178 20.84 -23.75 -3.23
N ARG A 179 19.62 -23.23 -3.09
CA ARG A 179 18.39 -24.02 -3.24
C ARG A 179 17.92 -24.12 -4.70
N GLY A 180 18.59 -23.43 -5.63
CA GLY A 180 18.19 -23.36 -7.03
C GLY A 180 16.80 -22.75 -7.21
N ILE A 181 16.44 -21.75 -6.40
CA ILE A 181 15.18 -21.02 -6.52
C ILE A 181 15.31 -20.02 -7.68
N ASN A 182 14.35 -20.03 -8.60
CA ASN A 182 14.36 -19.16 -9.78
C ASN A 182 13.14 -18.24 -9.90
N GLN A 183 12.20 -18.33 -8.96
CA GLN A 183 11.12 -17.34 -8.80
C GLN A 183 10.92 -17.02 -7.32
N VAL A 184 10.90 -15.75 -6.97
CA VAL A 184 10.81 -15.27 -5.58
C VAL A 184 9.66 -14.27 -5.48
N TYR A 185 8.61 -14.65 -4.74
CA TYR A 185 7.43 -13.82 -4.49
C TYR A 185 7.48 -13.24 -3.08
N ILE A 186 7.64 -11.91 -3.00
CA ILE A 186 7.89 -11.20 -1.74
C ILE A 186 6.66 -10.36 -1.37
N ILE A 187 5.91 -10.82 -0.38
CA ILE A 187 4.68 -10.18 0.10
C ILE A 187 5.00 -9.36 1.36
N GLY A 188 4.85 -8.04 1.30
CA GLY A 188 5.15 -7.18 2.46
C GLY A 188 5.00 -5.69 2.21
N GLY A 189 5.14 -4.88 3.27
CA GLY A 189 5.01 -3.42 3.19
C GLY A 189 6.25 -2.72 2.63
N ASP A 190 6.33 -1.39 2.73
CA ASP A 190 7.42 -0.55 2.15
C ASP A 190 8.83 -1.09 2.45
N GLY A 191 9.18 -1.28 3.73
CA GLY A 191 10.50 -1.82 4.09
C GLY A 191 10.78 -3.22 3.52
N THR A 192 9.73 -4.01 3.25
CA THR A 192 9.88 -5.29 2.54
C THR A 192 10.19 -5.06 1.07
N GLN A 193 9.46 -4.16 0.40
CA GLN A 193 9.66 -3.87 -1.03
C GLN A 193 11.01 -3.19 -1.30
N ARG A 194 11.51 -2.36 -0.37
CA ARG A 194 12.90 -1.87 -0.39
C ARG A 194 13.90 -3.04 -0.35
N GLY A 195 13.68 -4.00 0.54
CA GLY A 195 14.48 -5.23 0.58
C GLY A 195 14.39 -6.06 -0.71
N ALA A 196 13.22 -6.15 -1.32
CA ALA A 196 13.01 -6.85 -2.59
C ALA A 196 13.78 -6.19 -3.73
N SER A 197 13.82 -4.85 -3.78
CA SER A 197 14.63 -4.08 -4.71
C SER A 197 16.12 -4.43 -4.58
N VAL A 198 16.65 -4.43 -3.36
CA VAL A 198 18.08 -4.76 -3.12
C VAL A 198 18.39 -6.23 -3.45
N ILE A 199 17.46 -7.17 -3.18
CA ILE A 199 17.59 -8.57 -3.59
C ILE A 199 17.64 -8.69 -5.11
N PHE A 200 16.77 -7.96 -5.83
CA PHE A 200 16.77 -7.94 -7.29
C PHE A 200 18.10 -7.41 -7.86
N GLU A 201 18.61 -6.29 -7.34
CA GLU A 201 19.88 -5.73 -7.79
C GLU A 201 21.04 -6.71 -7.61
N GLU A 202 21.09 -7.42 -6.48
CA GLU A 202 22.12 -8.44 -6.21
C GLU A 202 21.97 -9.68 -7.10
N VAL A 203 20.73 -10.16 -7.31
CA VAL A 203 20.41 -11.23 -8.27
C VAL A 203 20.90 -10.86 -9.67
N ARG A 204 20.64 -9.62 -10.11
CA ARG A 204 21.08 -9.12 -11.40
C ARG A 204 22.61 -9.02 -11.48
N ARG A 205 23.25 -8.49 -10.44
CA ARG A 205 24.72 -8.36 -10.35
C ARG A 205 25.41 -9.72 -10.47
N ARG A 206 24.80 -10.77 -9.92
CA ARG A 206 25.29 -12.16 -10.02
C ARG A 206 24.93 -12.86 -11.34
N GLY A 207 24.13 -12.23 -12.22
CA GLY A 207 23.71 -12.83 -13.49
C GLY A 207 22.83 -14.07 -13.30
N LEU A 208 22.00 -14.10 -12.26
CA LEU A 208 21.14 -15.26 -11.98
C LEU A 208 19.82 -15.17 -12.77
N LYS A 209 19.38 -16.31 -13.34
CA LYS A 209 18.04 -16.46 -13.94
C LYS A 209 16.98 -16.60 -12.84
N VAL A 210 16.74 -15.51 -12.11
CA VAL A 210 15.77 -15.45 -11.00
C VAL A 210 14.81 -14.28 -11.21
N ALA A 211 13.51 -14.56 -11.22
CA ALA A 211 12.48 -13.53 -11.20
C ALA A 211 12.19 -13.11 -9.75
N VAL A 212 12.40 -11.84 -9.43
CA VAL A 212 12.08 -11.25 -8.11
C VAL A 212 10.83 -10.38 -8.27
N VAL A 213 9.76 -10.76 -7.59
CA VAL A 213 8.44 -10.11 -7.70
C VAL A 213 7.96 -9.63 -6.34
N GLY A 214 7.64 -8.34 -6.27
CA GLY A 214 7.04 -7.71 -5.11
C GLY A 214 5.52 -7.74 -5.15
N ILE A 215 4.90 -8.03 -4.01
CA ILE A 215 3.46 -7.92 -3.80
C ILE A 215 3.24 -7.00 -2.59
N PRO A 216 2.79 -5.77 -2.80
CA PRO A 216 2.89 -4.73 -1.79
C PRO A 216 1.71 -4.85 -0.82
N LYS A 217 2.03 -4.96 0.47
CA LYS A 217 1.08 -5.25 1.56
C LYS A 217 1.05 -4.11 2.57
N THR A 218 -0.01 -3.34 2.54
CA THR A 218 -0.40 -2.37 3.56
C THR A 218 -1.91 -2.42 3.72
N ILE A 219 -2.43 -2.17 4.93
CA ILE A 219 -3.85 -1.90 5.11
C ILE A 219 -4.14 -0.40 4.99
N ASP A 220 -3.11 0.45 5.12
CA ASP A 220 -3.28 1.90 5.27
C ASP A 220 -3.53 2.59 3.91
N ASN A 221 -3.52 1.83 2.80
CA ASN A 221 -3.70 2.32 1.44
C ASN A 221 -2.74 3.46 1.04
N ASP A 222 -1.52 3.42 1.57
CA ASP A 222 -0.50 4.47 1.45
C ASP A 222 0.54 4.21 0.36
N ILE A 223 0.31 3.21 -0.51
CA ILE A 223 1.25 2.88 -1.60
C ILE A 223 1.08 3.86 -2.76
N PRO A 224 2.14 4.54 -3.22
CA PRO A 224 2.06 5.42 -4.39
C PRO A 224 1.73 4.63 -5.64
N VAL A 225 1.16 5.32 -6.64
CA VAL A 225 0.74 4.77 -7.95
C VAL A 225 -0.44 3.79 -7.89
N ILE A 226 -0.52 2.95 -6.85
CA ILE A 226 -1.55 1.91 -6.72
C ILE A 226 -2.87 2.52 -6.24
N ASP A 227 -3.95 2.24 -6.95
CA ASP A 227 -5.30 2.72 -6.63
C ASP A 227 -5.77 2.24 -5.24
N LYS A 228 -5.51 0.96 -4.96
CA LYS A 228 -5.93 0.28 -3.74
C LYS A 228 -4.99 -0.85 -3.35
N SER A 229 -4.69 -0.97 -2.07
CA SER A 229 -3.94 -2.08 -1.46
C SER A 229 -4.88 -3.18 -0.95
N PHE A 230 -4.45 -4.45 -1.04
CA PHE A 230 -5.31 -5.56 -0.62
C PHE A 230 -5.43 -5.57 0.91
N GLY A 231 -6.63 -5.88 1.40
CA GLY A 231 -6.98 -5.84 2.81
C GLY A 231 -7.52 -4.48 3.28
N PHE A 232 -7.47 -3.43 2.44
CA PHE A 232 -8.01 -2.12 2.77
C PHE A 232 -9.54 -2.14 2.92
N ASP A 233 -10.27 -2.74 1.96
CA ASP A 233 -11.73 -2.79 2.03
C ASP A 233 -12.19 -3.59 3.25
N THR A 234 -11.53 -4.72 3.52
CA THR A 234 -11.78 -5.52 4.72
C THR A 234 -11.49 -4.72 5.99
N ALA A 235 -10.40 -3.94 6.00
CA ALA A 235 -10.07 -3.12 7.16
C ALA A 235 -11.11 -2.02 7.42
N VAL A 236 -11.63 -1.39 6.35
CA VAL A 236 -12.72 -0.41 6.44
C VAL A 236 -14.01 -1.06 6.94
N GLU A 237 -14.34 -2.27 6.48
CA GLU A 237 -15.53 -3.02 6.92
C GLU A 237 -15.45 -3.39 8.42
N GLU A 238 -14.31 -3.91 8.89
CA GLU A 238 -14.13 -4.23 10.31
C GLU A 238 -14.06 -2.96 11.19
N ALA A 239 -13.50 -1.86 10.67
CA ALA A 239 -13.52 -0.57 11.36
C ALA A 239 -14.94 -0.06 11.58
N GLN A 240 -15.83 -0.21 10.60
CA GLN A 240 -17.25 0.14 10.75
C GLN A 240 -17.93 -0.67 11.85
N ARG A 241 -17.61 -1.96 12.01
CA ARG A 241 -18.20 -2.76 13.11
C ARG A 241 -17.83 -2.18 14.48
N ALA A 242 -16.60 -1.69 14.65
CA ALA A 242 -16.17 -1.03 15.88
C ALA A 242 -16.84 0.34 16.07
N ILE A 243 -16.99 1.12 14.98
CA ILE A 243 -17.72 2.40 15.00
C ILE A 243 -19.18 2.20 15.40
N ASN A 244 -19.86 1.22 14.81
CA ASN A 244 -21.25 0.93 15.11
C ASN A 244 -21.45 0.52 16.58
N ALA A 245 -20.52 -0.28 17.12
CA ALA A 245 -20.53 -0.62 18.55
C ALA A 245 -20.33 0.62 19.44
N ALA A 246 -19.40 1.51 19.08
CA ALA A 246 -19.18 2.77 19.79
C ALA A 246 -20.40 3.69 19.72
N HIS A 247 -21.08 3.74 18.58
CA HIS A 247 -22.29 4.53 18.38
C HIS A 247 -23.44 4.05 19.27
N VAL A 248 -23.73 2.74 19.27
CA VAL A 248 -24.75 2.15 20.14
C VAL A 248 -24.45 2.42 21.63
N GLU A 249 -23.21 2.26 22.05
CA GLU A 249 -22.79 2.57 23.43
C GLU A 249 -22.94 4.05 23.78
N ALA A 250 -22.60 4.95 22.85
CA ALA A 250 -22.71 6.39 23.06
C ALA A 250 -24.16 6.86 23.14
N GLU A 251 -25.04 6.34 22.27
CA GLU A 251 -26.47 6.68 22.24
C GLU A 251 -27.23 6.13 23.48
N SER A 252 -26.77 5.00 24.02
CA SER A 252 -27.44 4.30 25.13
C SER A 252 -27.32 5.00 26.50
N ILE A 253 -26.56 6.09 26.61
CA ILE A 253 -26.32 6.78 27.88
C ILE A 253 -26.25 8.30 27.72
N GLU A 254 -26.74 9.04 28.71
CA GLU A 254 -26.64 10.50 28.71
C GLU A 254 -25.17 10.96 28.65
N ASN A 255 -24.91 11.92 27.76
CA ASN A 255 -23.59 12.47 27.49
C ASN A 255 -22.56 11.37 27.16
N GLY A 256 -22.97 10.38 26.36
CA GLY A 256 -22.14 9.28 25.92
C GLY A 256 -21.13 9.69 24.83
N ILE A 257 -19.88 9.28 24.98
CA ILE A 257 -18.82 9.46 23.97
C ILE A 257 -18.23 8.11 23.62
N GLY A 258 -18.34 7.72 22.35
CA GLY A 258 -17.66 6.57 21.77
C GLY A 258 -16.38 7.00 21.07
N VAL A 259 -15.21 6.64 21.61
CA VAL A 259 -13.91 6.89 20.98
C VAL A 259 -13.40 5.60 20.34
N VAL A 260 -13.13 5.64 19.03
CA VAL A 260 -12.61 4.50 18.26
C VAL A 260 -11.24 4.83 17.71
N LYS A 261 -10.20 4.11 18.16
CA LYS A 261 -8.87 4.22 17.55
C LYS A 261 -8.76 3.31 16.34
N LEU A 262 -8.40 3.85 15.19
CA LEU A 262 -8.18 3.07 13.95
C LEU A 262 -6.70 3.08 13.54
N MET A 263 -6.37 2.14 12.66
CA MET A 263 -5.06 2.10 12.01
C MET A 263 -4.88 3.32 11.09
N GLY A 264 -3.64 3.73 10.90
CA GLY A 264 -3.30 4.95 10.16
C GLY A 264 -2.09 5.63 10.76
N ARG A 265 -0.92 4.99 10.60
CA ARG A 265 0.35 5.42 11.21
C ARG A 265 0.83 6.76 10.66
N PHE A 266 0.77 6.88 9.35
CA PHE A 266 1.21 8.06 8.60
C PHE A 266 0.06 8.64 7.78
N SER A 267 -0.91 7.82 7.38
CA SER A 267 -2.06 8.24 6.59
C SER A 267 -3.40 7.88 7.23
N GLY A 268 -4.40 8.74 7.02
CA GLY A 268 -5.74 8.63 7.58
C GLY A 268 -6.77 7.87 6.75
N PHE A 269 -6.36 7.12 5.72
CA PHE A 269 -7.32 6.57 4.74
C PHE A 269 -8.37 5.64 5.36
N ILE A 270 -7.99 4.73 6.27
CA ILE A 270 -8.96 3.84 6.94
C ILE A 270 -9.96 4.67 7.74
N ALA A 271 -9.48 5.63 8.54
CA ALA A 271 -10.34 6.49 9.35
C ALA A 271 -11.30 7.33 8.48
N MET A 272 -10.80 7.91 7.37
CA MET A 272 -11.61 8.67 6.44
C MET A 272 -12.69 7.80 5.76
N TYR A 273 -12.31 6.65 5.21
CA TYR A 273 -13.25 5.77 4.51
C TYR A 273 -14.25 5.10 5.46
N ALA A 274 -13.82 4.68 6.65
CA ALA A 274 -14.72 4.10 7.65
C ALA A 274 -15.74 5.13 8.15
N THR A 275 -15.31 6.38 8.38
CA THR A 275 -16.20 7.50 8.72
C THR A 275 -17.23 7.77 7.64
N LEU A 276 -16.79 7.90 6.38
CA LEU A 276 -17.67 8.13 5.23
C LEU A 276 -18.69 7.01 5.04
N ALA A 277 -18.30 5.77 5.32
CA ALA A 277 -19.15 4.61 5.11
C ALA A 277 -20.14 4.34 6.27
N SER A 278 -19.74 4.58 7.53
CA SER A 278 -20.65 4.44 8.68
C SER A 278 -21.69 5.57 8.73
N ARG A 279 -21.27 6.83 8.50
CA ARG A 279 -22.10 8.04 8.66
C ARG A 279 -22.56 8.36 10.09
N ASP A 280 -22.14 7.58 11.09
CA ASP A 280 -22.48 7.79 12.50
C ASP A 280 -21.37 8.52 13.28
N VAL A 281 -20.29 8.88 12.61
CA VAL A 281 -19.12 9.55 13.21
C VAL A 281 -19.33 11.06 13.18
N ASP A 282 -19.21 11.70 14.34
CA ASP A 282 -19.27 13.17 14.47
C ASP A 282 -17.91 13.83 14.24
N CYS A 283 -16.81 13.15 14.57
CA CYS A 283 -15.46 13.69 14.44
C CYS A 283 -14.46 12.63 14.00
N CYS A 284 -13.71 12.91 12.94
CA CYS A 284 -12.61 12.09 12.44
C CYS A 284 -11.30 12.88 12.52
N LEU A 285 -10.34 12.33 13.25
CA LEU A 285 -9.01 12.89 13.46
C LEU A 285 -7.97 12.00 12.76
N ILE A 286 -7.19 12.59 11.86
CA ILE A 286 -6.19 11.90 11.03
C ILE A 286 -4.80 12.57 11.14
N PRO A 287 -3.69 11.86 10.85
CA PRO A 287 -2.35 12.44 10.90
C PRO A 287 -2.17 13.69 10.04
N GLU A 288 -2.88 13.77 8.91
CA GLU A 288 -2.78 14.86 7.94
C GLU A 288 -3.53 16.13 8.34
N SER A 289 -4.43 16.06 9.32
CA SER A 289 -5.26 17.19 9.76
C SER A 289 -4.89 17.57 11.19
N PRO A 290 -4.06 18.62 11.39
CA PRO A 290 -3.74 19.13 12.71
C PRO A 290 -4.98 19.54 13.50
N PHE A 291 -4.90 19.42 14.82
CA PHE A 291 -5.94 19.86 15.74
C PHE A 291 -5.32 20.28 17.08
N TYR A 292 -6.09 21.04 17.86
CA TYR A 292 -5.75 21.39 19.24
C TYR A 292 -6.93 21.09 20.17
N LEU A 293 -6.63 20.88 21.45
CA LEU A 293 -7.62 20.42 22.43
C LEU A 293 -8.43 21.58 23.04
N GLU A 294 -7.75 22.61 23.52
CA GLU A 294 -8.31 23.68 24.36
C GLU A 294 -8.37 25.04 23.64
N GLY A 295 -9.31 25.89 24.04
CA GLY A 295 -9.48 27.23 23.48
C GLY A 295 -10.63 27.31 22.46
N GLU A 296 -10.92 28.53 22.01
CA GLU A 296 -11.98 28.79 21.02
C GLU A 296 -11.73 28.00 19.74
N GLY A 297 -12.71 27.23 19.28
CA GLY A 297 -12.61 26.35 18.10
C GLY A 297 -11.87 25.03 18.35
N GLY A 298 -11.44 24.76 19.59
CA GLY A 298 -10.73 23.54 19.96
C GLY A 298 -11.64 22.32 20.03
N LEU A 299 -11.01 21.13 20.05
CA LEU A 299 -11.72 19.85 20.08
C LEU A 299 -12.67 19.74 21.29
N PHE A 300 -12.25 20.19 22.48
CA PHE A 300 -13.08 20.08 23.68
C PHE A 300 -14.36 20.94 23.60
N GLU A 301 -14.27 22.14 23.03
CA GLU A 301 -15.45 22.98 22.81
C GLU A 301 -16.43 22.32 21.84
N TYR A 302 -15.90 21.72 20.77
CA TYR A 302 -16.72 20.97 19.82
C TYR A 302 -17.43 19.78 20.47
N ILE A 303 -16.73 18.99 21.29
CA ILE A 303 -17.32 17.88 22.04
C ILE A 303 -18.46 18.38 22.94
N GLU A 304 -18.24 19.45 23.71
CA GLU A 304 -19.27 20.04 24.57
C GLU A 304 -20.52 20.48 23.78
N LYS A 305 -20.30 21.09 22.62
CA LYS A 305 -21.38 21.52 21.73
C LYS A 305 -22.18 20.32 21.24
N ARG A 306 -21.52 19.28 20.73
CA ARG A 306 -22.18 18.06 20.24
C ARG A 306 -22.97 17.35 21.32
N LEU A 307 -22.43 17.23 22.54
CA LEU A 307 -23.16 16.65 23.67
C LEU A 307 -24.43 17.45 24.03
N LYS A 308 -24.36 18.79 24.04
CA LYS A 308 -25.54 19.64 24.30
C LYS A 308 -26.61 19.54 23.21
N GLU A 309 -26.20 19.38 21.95
CA GLU A 309 -27.10 19.34 20.80
C GLU A 309 -27.70 17.95 20.54
N SER A 310 -26.93 16.89 20.77
CA SER A 310 -27.29 15.52 20.35
C SER A 310 -27.28 14.48 21.49
N GLY A 311 -26.81 14.85 22.69
CA GLY A 311 -26.77 13.96 23.86
C GLY A 311 -25.69 12.88 23.82
N HIS A 312 -25.04 12.67 22.68
CA HIS A 312 -23.96 11.70 22.47
C HIS A 312 -23.01 12.16 21.36
N MET A 313 -21.86 11.49 21.26
CA MET A 313 -20.87 11.74 20.21
C MET A 313 -20.05 10.48 19.87
N VAL A 314 -19.72 10.28 18.59
CA VAL A 314 -18.74 9.29 18.13
C VAL A 314 -17.52 9.98 17.53
N LEU A 315 -16.35 9.65 18.06
CA LEU A 315 -15.05 10.16 17.63
C LEU A 315 -14.17 9.03 17.11
N VAL A 316 -13.71 9.16 15.88
CA VAL A 316 -12.72 8.28 15.26
C VAL A 316 -11.36 8.98 15.25
N ILE A 317 -10.32 8.27 15.69
CA ILE A 317 -8.95 8.78 15.68
C ILE A 317 -7.99 7.74 15.08
N ALA A 318 -7.24 8.12 14.04
CA ALA A 318 -6.16 7.29 13.53
C ALA A 318 -4.94 7.32 14.47
N GLU A 319 -4.23 6.20 14.60
CA GLU A 319 -3.12 6.04 15.56
C GLU A 319 -2.00 7.09 15.41
N GLY A 320 -1.79 7.63 14.20
CA GLY A 320 -0.79 8.66 13.92
C GLY A 320 -1.24 10.09 14.19
N ALA A 321 -2.53 10.35 14.44
CA ALA A 321 -3.03 11.68 14.74
C ALA A 321 -2.51 12.17 16.12
N GLY A 322 -2.29 13.47 16.29
CA GLY A 322 -1.98 14.10 17.58
C GLY A 322 -0.68 13.65 18.27
N GLN A 323 0.22 12.95 17.57
CA GLN A 323 1.48 12.46 18.16
C GLN A 323 2.40 13.61 18.62
N ASP A 324 2.32 14.77 17.98
CA ASP A 324 3.03 15.98 18.37
C ASP A 324 2.49 16.58 19.69
N LEU A 325 1.16 16.57 19.88
CA LEU A 325 0.50 17.00 21.12
C LEU A 325 0.91 16.13 22.32
N MET A 326 1.01 14.81 22.09
CA MET A 326 1.51 13.87 23.09
C MET A 326 2.97 14.11 23.44
N SER A 327 3.81 14.39 22.45
CA SER A 327 5.25 14.62 22.68
C SER A 327 5.55 15.90 23.45
N LYS A 328 4.67 16.91 23.40
CA LYS A 328 4.76 18.13 24.22
C LYS A 328 4.30 17.92 25.66
N SER A 329 3.43 16.93 25.90
CA SER A 329 2.87 16.63 27.23
C SER A 329 3.59 15.50 27.97
N MET A 330 4.37 14.67 27.27
CA MET A 330 5.16 13.57 27.84
C MET A 330 6.63 13.63 27.39
N GLU A 331 7.57 13.55 28.33
CA GLU A 331 9.00 13.29 28.05
C GLU A 331 9.16 11.88 27.45
N SER A 332 8.89 11.73 26.15
CA SER A 332 8.81 10.42 25.52
C SER A 332 10.17 9.89 25.06
N VAL A 333 10.52 8.68 25.52
CA VAL A 333 11.64 7.89 24.98
C VAL A 333 11.26 7.38 23.59
N THR A 334 12.03 7.75 22.56
CA THR A 334 11.79 7.28 21.19
C THR A 334 12.26 5.83 21.03
N LEU A 335 11.36 4.87 21.29
CA LEU A 335 11.61 3.45 21.04
C LEU A 335 11.40 3.12 19.55
N LYS A 336 12.18 2.17 19.02
CA LYS A 336 12.07 1.67 17.64
C LYS A 336 11.76 0.18 17.62
N ASP A 337 11.02 -0.29 16.62
CA ASP A 337 10.82 -1.72 16.38
C ASP A 337 12.05 -2.39 15.74
N ALA A 338 12.03 -3.72 15.60
CA ALA A 338 13.12 -4.49 14.98
C ALA A 338 13.37 -4.17 13.48
N SER A 339 12.46 -3.42 12.85
CA SER A 339 12.59 -2.90 11.49
C SER A 339 13.08 -1.44 11.47
N GLY A 340 13.32 -0.81 12.63
CA GLY A 340 13.78 0.57 12.76
C GLY A 340 12.66 1.62 12.80
N ASN A 341 11.38 1.23 12.80
CA ASN A 341 10.26 2.17 12.83
C ASN A 341 10.03 2.73 14.25
N LYS A 342 9.85 4.05 14.39
CA LYS A 342 9.50 4.70 15.67
C LYS A 342 8.17 4.16 16.19
N LEU A 343 8.11 3.64 17.42
CA LEU A 343 6.86 3.25 18.07
C LEU A 343 6.02 4.49 18.39
N LEU A 344 4.72 4.44 18.07
CA LEU A 344 3.78 5.50 18.38
C LEU A 344 3.23 5.32 19.78
N ASN A 345 2.90 6.43 20.44
CA ASN A 345 2.18 6.39 21.70
C ASN A 345 0.69 6.12 21.44
N ASP A 346 -0.03 5.56 22.42
CA ASP A 346 -1.46 5.29 22.30
C ASP A 346 -2.27 6.59 22.41
N VAL A 347 -2.54 7.22 21.26
CA VAL A 347 -3.33 8.45 21.17
C VAL A 347 -4.78 8.25 21.60
N GLY A 348 -5.34 7.06 21.42
CA GLY A 348 -6.73 6.78 21.78
C GLY A 348 -6.92 6.82 23.29
N LEU A 349 -6.01 6.19 24.04
CA LEU A 349 -6.01 6.24 25.50
C LEU A 349 -5.72 7.65 26.01
N TRP A 350 -4.71 8.32 25.44
CA TRP A 350 -4.34 9.69 25.82
C TRP A 350 -5.50 10.67 25.62
N LEU A 351 -6.11 10.69 24.44
CA LEU A 351 -7.22 11.58 24.14
C LEU A 351 -8.43 11.28 25.05
N SER A 352 -8.71 10.00 25.29
CA SER A 352 -9.78 9.59 26.20
C SER A 352 -9.56 10.11 27.63
N GLN A 353 -8.32 10.11 28.11
CA GLN A 353 -7.98 10.67 29.43
C GLN A 353 -8.11 12.19 29.44
N SER A 354 -7.58 12.87 28.43
CA SER A 354 -7.65 14.33 28.30
C SER A 354 -9.11 14.84 28.25
N ILE A 355 -10.00 14.13 27.55
CA ILE A 355 -11.44 14.43 27.53
C ILE A 355 -12.03 14.27 28.94
N LYS A 356 -11.77 13.15 29.64
CA LYS A 356 -12.27 12.94 31.01
C LYS A 356 -11.81 14.04 31.96
N ASP A 357 -10.54 14.42 31.89
CA ASP A 357 -9.97 15.45 32.76
C ASP A 357 -10.63 16.82 32.53
N HIS A 358 -10.87 17.20 31.27
CA HIS A 358 -11.58 18.43 30.90
C HIS A 358 -13.02 18.49 31.46
N PHE A 359 -13.79 17.41 31.28
CA PHE A 359 -15.17 17.36 31.77
C PHE A 359 -15.27 17.28 33.30
N ASN A 360 -14.29 16.63 33.96
CA ASN A 360 -14.17 16.63 35.42
C ASN A 360 -13.95 18.06 35.96
N GLN A 361 -13.08 18.85 35.33
CA GLN A 361 -12.83 20.24 35.71
C GLN A 361 -14.10 21.11 35.57
N LYS A 362 -14.89 20.88 34.50
CA LYS A 362 -16.17 21.57 34.27
C LYS A 362 -17.35 21.04 35.08
N LYS A 363 -17.17 19.96 35.85
CA LYS A 363 -18.23 19.29 36.63
C LYS A 363 -19.43 18.87 35.77
N MET A 364 -19.19 18.48 34.52
CA MET A 364 -20.20 17.95 33.61
C MET A 364 -20.13 16.41 33.61
N VAL A 365 -21.28 15.76 33.81
CA VAL A 365 -21.37 14.30 33.76
C VAL A 365 -21.22 13.82 32.32
N MET A 366 -20.33 12.85 32.09
CA MET A 366 -20.09 12.29 30.77
C MET A 366 -19.70 10.80 30.89
N ASN A 367 -19.99 10.01 29.85
CA ASN A 367 -19.71 8.57 29.84
C ASN A 367 -18.86 8.19 28.61
N LEU A 368 -17.58 7.87 28.81
CA LEU A 368 -16.66 7.58 27.70
C LEU A 368 -16.42 6.09 27.55
N LYS A 369 -16.62 5.56 26.33
CA LYS A 369 -16.19 4.22 25.93
C LYS A 369 -15.08 4.32 24.89
N TYR A 370 -13.98 3.63 25.14
CA TYR A 370 -12.85 3.56 24.23
C TYR A 370 -12.77 2.18 23.60
N ILE A 371 -12.69 2.12 22.27
CA ILE A 371 -12.59 0.88 21.49
C ILE A 371 -11.31 0.92 20.65
N ASP A 372 -10.47 -0.11 20.83
CA ASP A 372 -9.30 -0.39 19.99
C ASP A 372 -9.47 -1.73 19.25
N PRO A 373 -10.01 -1.73 18.02
CA PRO A 373 -10.17 -2.92 17.20
C PRO A 373 -8.90 -3.31 16.41
N THR A 374 -7.75 -2.68 16.66
CA THR A 374 -6.53 -2.79 15.82
C THR A 374 -6.18 -4.22 15.40
N TYR A 375 -6.15 -5.17 16.33
CA TYR A 375 -5.81 -6.55 16.01
C TYR A 375 -6.97 -7.34 15.39
N MET A 376 -8.21 -6.98 15.72
CA MET A 376 -9.40 -7.58 15.11
C MET A 376 -9.45 -7.24 13.62
N ILE A 377 -9.14 -5.99 13.25
CA ILE A 377 -9.09 -5.52 11.85
C ILE A 377 -8.06 -6.30 11.03
N ARG A 378 -6.87 -6.57 11.58
CA ARG A 378 -5.76 -7.16 10.80
C ARG A 378 -5.77 -8.68 10.71
N ALA A 379 -6.44 -9.34 11.66
CA ALA A 379 -6.37 -10.78 11.85
C ALA A 379 -7.54 -11.54 11.22
N VAL A 380 -8.53 -10.85 10.66
CA VAL A 380 -9.67 -11.46 9.97
C VAL A 380 -9.30 -11.99 8.57
N PRO A 381 -10.07 -12.95 8.03
CA PRO A 381 -10.03 -13.26 6.60
C PRO A 381 -10.47 -12.04 5.76
N SER A 382 -10.00 -11.97 4.52
CA SER A 382 -10.42 -10.92 3.57
C SER A 382 -11.86 -11.12 3.11
N ASN A 383 -12.56 -10.01 2.90
CA ASN A 383 -13.90 -10.00 2.33
C ASN A 383 -13.89 -10.32 0.83
N ALA A 384 -15.08 -10.37 0.21
CA ALA A 384 -15.22 -10.75 -1.19
C ALA A 384 -14.47 -9.83 -2.17
N SER A 385 -14.51 -8.51 -1.94
CA SER A 385 -13.83 -7.52 -2.78
C SER A 385 -12.31 -7.72 -2.73
N ASP A 386 -11.75 -7.83 -1.52
CA ASP A 386 -10.32 -8.07 -1.34
C ASP A 386 -9.89 -9.45 -1.85
N ASN A 387 -10.73 -10.48 -1.75
CA ASN A 387 -10.43 -11.79 -2.31
C ASN A 387 -10.28 -11.74 -3.83
N VAL A 388 -11.20 -11.08 -4.54
CA VAL A 388 -11.09 -10.88 -5.99
C VAL A 388 -9.81 -10.12 -6.32
N TYR A 389 -9.50 -9.06 -5.57
CA TYR A 389 -8.29 -8.29 -5.81
C TYR A 389 -7.02 -9.10 -5.56
N CYS A 390 -6.94 -9.85 -4.46
CA CYS A 390 -5.82 -10.75 -4.16
C CYS A 390 -5.59 -11.77 -5.28
N THR A 391 -6.67 -12.35 -5.84
CA THR A 391 -6.59 -13.27 -6.97
C THR A 391 -5.98 -12.63 -8.20
N LEU A 392 -6.48 -11.46 -8.61
CA LEU A 392 -5.96 -10.76 -9.79
C LEU A 392 -4.51 -10.31 -9.60
N LEU A 393 -4.16 -9.88 -8.40
CA LEU A 393 -2.81 -9.46 -8.02
C LEU A 393 -1.82 -10.62 -8.07
N ALA A 394 -2.18 -11.76 -7.47
CA ALA A 394 -1.36 -12.98 -7.46
C ALA A 394 -1.18 -13.55 -8.88
N GLN A 395 -2.26 -13.64 -9.66
CA GLN A 395 -2.19 -14.09 -11.05
C GLN A 395 -1.27 -13.20 -11.89
N SER A 396 -1.41 -11.87 -11.74
CA SER A 396 -0.56 -10.89 -12.44
C SER A 396 0.93 -11.08 -12.09
N ALA A 397 1.25 -11.27 -10.81
CA ALA A 397 2.60 -11.57 -10.35
C ALA A 397 3.15 -12.87 -10.96
N VAL A 398 2.35 -13.94 -11.02
CA VAL A 398 2.77 -15.21 -11.64
C VAL A 398 2.97 -15.06 -13.15
N HIS A 399 2.03 -14.41 -13.83
CA HIS A 399 2.13 -14.16 -15.27
C HIS A 399 3.38 -13.38 -15.65
N GLY A 400 3.71 -12.33 -14.90
CA GLY A 400 4.90 -11.52 -15.15
C GLY A 400 6.19 -12.32 -14.92
N ALA A 401 6.26 -13.08 -13.83
CA ALA A 401 7.42 -13.94 -13.53
C ALA A 401 7.64 -14.98 -14.64
N MET A 402 6.60 -15.73 -15.01
CA MET A 402 6.67 -16.73 -16.08
C MET A 402 7.07 -16.09 -17.43
N ALA A 403 6.59 -14.88 -17.70
CA ALA A 403 6.94 -14.11 -18.88
C ALA A 403 8.31 -13.43 -18.82
N GLY A 404 9.13 -13.67 -17.79
CA GLY A 404 10.51 -13.17 -17.71
C GLY A 404 10.65 -11.75 -17.17
N TYR A 405 9.56 -11.10 -16.74
CA TYR A 405 9.65 -9.83 -16.01
C TYR A 405 10.16 -10.07 -14.59
N THR A 406 10.94 -9.12 -14.08
CA THR A 406 11.59 -9.19 -12.76
C THR A 406 11.84 -7.78 -12.24
N GLY A 407 12.13 -7.61 -10.96
CA GLY A 407 12.43 -6.28 -10.42
C GLY A 407 11.20 -5.36 -10.34
N TYR A 408 10.00 -5.94 -10.21
CA TYR A 408 8.74 -5.20 -10.26
C TYR A 408 7.80 -5.55 -9.11
N VAL A 409 6.82 -4.69 -8.92
CA VAL A 409 5.68 -4.84 -8.03
C VAL A 409 4.42 -5.00 -8.88
N SER A 410 3.58 -5.98 -8.57
CA SER A 410 2.25 -6.07 -9.16
C SER A 410 1.31 -5.09 -8.45
N GLY A 411 0.49 -4.35 -9.20
CA GLY A 411 -0.44 -3.38 -8.61
C GLY A 411 -1.59 -2.99 -9.53
N LEU A 412 -2.63 -2.36 -8.96
CA LEU A 412 -3.77 -1.83 -9.69
C LEU A 412 -3.56 -0.34 -10.00
N VAL A 413 -3.65 0.06 -11.26
CA VAL A 413 -3.57 1.46 -11.71
C VAL A 413 -4.75 1.75 -12.62
N ASN A 414 -5.56 2.75 -12.28
CA ASN A 414 -6.79 3.11 -12.98
C ASN A 414 -7.66 1.90 -13.38
N GLY A 415 -7.84 0.96 -12.44
CA GLY A 415 -8.67 -0.23 -12.63
C GLY A 415 -8.05 -1.33 -13.49
N ARG A 416 -6.75 -1.24 -13.84
CA ARG A 416 -6.02 -2.27 -14.60
C ARG A 416 -4.82 -2.77 -13.83
N GLN A 417 -4.55 -4.09 -13.88
CA GLN A 417 -3.36 -4.67 -13.28
C GLN A 417 -2.12 -4.26 -14.09
N THR A 418 -1.05 -3.88 -13.42
CA THR A 418 0.19 -3.38 -14.02
C THR A 418 1.43 -3.96 -13.34
N TYR A 419 2.55 -3.89 -14.05
CA TYR A 419 3.88 -4.07 -13.47
C TYR A 419 4.48 -2.69 -13.22
N ILE A 420 4.84 -2.44 -11.96
CA ILE A 420 5.34 -1.15 -11.49
C ILE A 420 6.78 -1.33 -11.01
N PRO A 421 7.74 -0.50 -11.43
CA PRO A 421 9.12 -0.59 -10.93
C PRO A 421 9.21 -0.36 -9.42
N PHE A 422 10.11 -1.08 -8.73
CA PHE A 422 10.29 -0.95 -7.28
C PHE A 422 10.49 0.50 -6.82
N TYR A 423 11.29 1.28 -7.56
CA TYR A 423 11.62 2.65 -7.17
C TYR A 423 10.39 3.55 -7.05
N ARG A 424 9.35 3.33 -7.87
CA ARG A 424 8.09 4.10 -7.81
C ARG A 424 7.26 3.79 -6.57
N ILE A 425 7.34 2.56 -6.08
CA ILE A 425 6.63 2.10 -4.89
C ILE A 425 7.30 2.58 -3.60
N THR A 426 8.63 2.72 -3.61
CA THR A 426 9.43 3.08 -2.43
C THR A 426 9.78 4.57 -2.34
N GLU A 427 9.42 5.37 -3.34
CA GLU A 427 9.79 6.80 -3.44
C GLU A 427 9.10 7.66 -2.38
N LYS A 428 7.79 7.44 -2.17
CA LYS A 428 6.97 8.24 -1.26
C LYS A 428 5.82 7.42 -0.71
N GLN A 429 5.13 7.95 0.29
CA GLN A 429 3.86 7.41 0.78
C GLN A 429 2.71 8.33 0.42
N ASN A 430 1.58 7.75 0.03
CA ASN A 430 0.35 8.50 -0.18
C ASN A 430 -0.25 8.91 1.17
N HIS A 431 -0.75 10.14 1.22
CA HIS A 431 -1.43 10.72 2.37
C HIS A 431 -2.79 11.24 1.90
N VAL A 432 -3.74 11.34 2.84
CA VAL A 432 -5.03 11.99 2.59
C VAL A 432 -4.76 13.46 2.25
N VAL A 433 -5.25 13.89 1.09
CA VAL A 433 -5.13 15.28 0.66
C VAL A 433 -6.30 16.06 1.25
N ILE A 434 -6.08 16.74 2.39
CA ILE A 434 -7.14 17.46 3.12
C ILE A 434 -7.76 18.64 2.34
N THR A 435 -7.17 19.03 1.21
CA THR A 435 -7.71 20.06 0.31
C THR A 435 -8.56 19.47 -0.82
N ASP A 436 -8.67 18.14 -0.91
CA ASP A 436 -9.38 17.47 -1.99
C ASP A 436 -10.89 17.29 -1.75
N ARG A 437 -11.57 16.78 -2.77
CA ARG A 437 -13.02 16.54 -2.73
C ARG A 437 -13.41 15.38 -1.81
N MET A 438 -12.52 14.44 -1.52
CA MET A 438 -12.82 13.31 -0.63
C MET A 438 -12.85 13.75 0.82
N TRP A 439 -11.87 14.55 1.25
CA TRP A 439 -11.89 15.14 2.59
C TRP A 439 -13.07 16.09 2.76
N ALA A 440 -13.37 16.93 1.76
CA ALA A 440 -14.55 17.80 1.79
C ALA A 440 -15.86 17.02 1.95
N ARG A 441 -15.99 15.84 1.33
CA ARG A 441 -17.15 14.95 1.53
C ARG A 441 -17.23 14.44 2.95
N LEU A 442 -16.10 14.08 3.56
CA LEU A 442 -16.07 13.66 4.96
C LEU A 442 -16.54 14.79 5.87
N LEU A 443 -16.03 16.01 5.69
CA LEU A 443 -16.45 17.18 6.46
C LEU A 443 -17.94 17.46 6.29
N SER A 444 -18.49 17.31 5.08
CA SER A 444 -19.93 17.46 4.84
C SER A 444 -20.79 16.38 5.49
N SER A 445 -20.23 15.19 5.73
CA SER A 445 -20.93 14.09 6.38
C SER A 445 -20.93 14.23 7.91
N THR A 446 -19.81 14.68 8.48
CA THR A 446 -19.62 14.81 9.94
C THR A 446 -20.10 16.16 10.47
N ASN A 447 -20.12 17.19 9.63
CA ASN A 447 -20.25 18.60 10.03
C ASN A 447 -19.22 19.04 11.07
N GLN A 448 -18.06 18.37 11.15
CA GLN A 448 -16.98 18.79 12.04
C GLN A 448 -16.33 20.08 11.51
N PRO A 449 -15.92 21.00 12.39
CA PRO A 449 -15.14 22.16 12.00
C PRO A 449 -13.72 21.73 11.58
N SER A 450 -13.01 22.64 10.92
CA SER A 450 -11.56 22.55 10.89
C SER A 450 -11.02 22.91 12.28
N PHE A 451 -10.11 22.11 12.81
CA PHE A 451 -9.44 22.37 14.09
C PHE A 451 -8.08 23.06 13.90
N LEU A 452 -7.87 23.74 12.77
CA LEU A 452 -6.66 24.51 12.51
C LEU A 452 -6.66 25.78 13.38
N SER A 453 -5.56 26.04 14.09
CA SER A 453 -5.39 27.31 14.78
C SER A 453 -5.15 28.45 13.79
N PRO A 454 -5.34 29.73 14.19
CA PRO A 454 -5.01 30.87 13.33
C PRO A 454 -3.55 30.88 12.82
N LYS A 455 -2.62 30.25 13.56
CA LYS A 455 -1.22 30.07 13.15
C LYS A 455 -1.05 28.98 12.09
N ASP A 456 -1.81 27.89 12.18
CA ASP A 456 -1.75 26.82 11.19
C ASP A 456 -2.30 27.30 9.84
N VAL A 457 -3.32 28.17 9.87
CA VAL A 457 -3.89 28.78 8.66
C VAL A 457 -2.91 29.74 7.97
N SER A 458 -2.02 30.42 8.71
CA SER A 458 -0.97 31.25 8.09
C SER A 458 0.13 30.41 7.45
N ASP A 459 0.58 29.36 8.13
CA ASP A 459 1.64 28.47 7.64
C ASP A 459 1.19 27.67 6.41
N ASP A 460 -0.07 27.24 6.36
CA ASP A 460 -0.64 26.56 5.19
C ASP A 460 -0.82 27.50 4.00
N LYS A 461 -1.14 28.79 4.21
CA LYS A 461 -1.17 29.78 3.12
C LYS A 461 0.21 29.99 2.50
N GLU A 462 1.27 30.02 3.31
CA GLU A 462 2.65 30.13 2.82
C GLU A 462 3.08 28.87 2.06
N LYS A 463 2.76 27.66 2.58
CA LYS A 463 3.04 26.40 1.89
C LYS A 463 2.26 26.26 0.58
N LEU A 464 0.96 26.61 0.57
CA LEU A 464 0.14 26.57 -0.63
C LEU A 464 0.64 27.55 -1.69
N MET A 465 1.10 28.74 -1.28
CA MET A 465 1.77 29.68 -2.18
C MET A 465 3.08 29.11 -2.72
N SER A 466 3.89 28.41 -1.92
CA SER A 466 5.13 27.79 -2.41
C SER A 466 4.87 26.63 -3.38
N ALA A 467 3.85 25.79 -3.12
CA ALA A 467 3.50 24.66 -3.98
C ALA A 467 2.92 25.11 -5.33
N LEU A 468 2.16 26.22 -5.34
CA LEU A 468 1.69 26.85 -6.58
C LEU A 468 2.84 27.47 -7.40
N LEU A 469 3.94 27.85 -6.75
CA LEU A 469 5.14 28.39 -7.41
C LEU A 469 6.04 27.26 -7.97
N ASP A 470 6.10 26.10 -7.30
CA ASP A 470 6.86 24.93 -7.77
C ASP A 470 6.18 24.21 -8.95
N ASP A 471 4.84 24.14 -8.98
CA ASP A 471 4.09 23.65 -10.16
C ASP A 471 4.13 24.64 -11.36
N GLY A 472 4.64 25.85 -11.15
CA GLY A 472 4.74 26.92 -12.16
C GLY A 472 6.08 27.00 -12.91
N ASN A 473 7.12 26.28 -12.48
CA ASN A 473 8.47 26.45 -13.03
C ASN A 473 8.88 25.35 -14.01
N CYS A 474 8.07 25.14 -15.05
CA CYS A 474 8.50 24.49 -16.30
C CYS A 474 8.84 25.55 -17.35
N ASN A 475 9.79 26.44 -17.07
CA ASN A 475 10.38 27.35 -18.04
C ASN A 475 11.91 27.39 -17.85
N GLY A 476 12.60 26.33 -18.26
CA GLY A 476 14.01 26.43 -18.62
C GLY A 476 14.13 27.04 -20.02
N PRO A 477 15.06 27.96 -20.27
CA PRO A 477 15.19 28.63 -21.56
C PRO A 477 15.59 27.62 -22.63
N VAL A 478 14.78 27.53 -23.69
CA VAL A 478 15.11 26.78 -24.89
C VAL A 478 16.02 27.68 -25.73
N ASP A 479 17.32 27.39 -25.75
CA ASP A 479 18.24 27.98 -26.74
C ASP A 479 17.86 27.47 -28.13
N VAL A 480 17.28 28.36 -28.94
CA VAL A 480 16.99 28.12 -30.36
C VAL A 480 18.08 28.83 -31.17
N PRO A 481 18.82 28.14 -32.06
CA PRO A 481 19.83 28.79 -32.89
C PRO A 481 19.17 29.68 -33.96
N PRO A 482 19.77 30.82 -34.33
CA PRO A 482 19.14 31.78 -35.24
C PRO A 482 19.15 31.26 -36.67
N VAL A 483 17.98 31.22 -37.29
CA VAL A 483 17.81 31.04 -38.73
C VAL A 483 18.14 32.36 -39.42
N THR A 484 19.23 32.37 -40.18
CA THR A 484 19.62 33.44 -41.09
C THR A 484 18.57 33.61 -42.20
N LYS A 485 17.99 34.81 -42.29
CA LYS A 485 17.25 35.28 -43.47
C LYS A 485 18.19 36.15 -44.31
N GLU A 486 18.65 35.63 -45.45
CA GLU A 486 19.04 36.42 -46.62
C GLU A 486 18.01 36.08 -47.73
N ILE A 487 17.11 36.98 -48.09
CA ILE A 487 17.22 38.15 -48.99
C ILE A 487 16.87 37.79 -50.45
N THR A 488 15.72 38.33 -50.86
CA THR A 488 15.27 38.74 -52.23
C THR A 488 15.16 37.68 -53.32
N LYS A 489 14.11 37.70 -54.15
CA LYS A 489 13.59 38.85 -54.89
C LYS A 489 12.16 38.59 -55.35
#